data_AF-A0A961DRU8-F1
#
_entry.id   AF-A0A961DRU8-F1
#
_cell.length_a   1.000
_cell.length_b   1.000
_cell.length_c   1.000
_cell.angle_alpha   90.00
_cell.angle_beta   90.00
_cell.angle_gamma   90.00
#
_symmetry.space_group_name_H-M   'P 1'
#
loop_
_entity.id
_entity.type
_entity.pdbx_description
1 polymer ?
#
loop_
_entity_poly.entity_id
_entity_poly.type
_entity_poly.pdbx_seq_one_letter_code
_entity_poly.pdbx_strand_id
1 'polypeptide(L)'
;MSVGVGSEHLLWNGKSTPRISSGSRKGREAMGWMHAPVSEVYRTWLALPTEWTPEQRETFIALWADRLEDEAGDLAMDIREESLRAWQAEHGRQPDFETSVRLSATAMETAREAVVRERLYDRIPLDEDGDAIPPEPVSGVPWEKRWMDYRYRVAEVTDAINEHARQVWPDNSTMFQVMGGLLLAARLEEGRPVPRTRRDQLAQDLVRDINEFLCRMNYPPE
;
A
#
# COMPACT_ATOMS: atom_id res chain seq x y z
N MET A 1 -43.67 22.80 -16.99
CA MET A 1 -43.76 21.47 -17.61
C MET A 1 -42.39 21.14 -18.18
N SER A 2 -41.81 20.07 -17.62
CA SER A 2 -40.72 19.22 -18.10
C SER A 2 -39.46 19.88 -18.71
N VAL A 3 -38.40 19.95 -17.91
CA VAL A 3 -37.01 20.00 -18.37
C VAL A 3 -36.36 18.69 -17.94
N GLY A 4 -35.81 17.96 -18.90
CA GLY A 4 -35.21 16.64 -18.70
C GLY A 4 -33.92 16.70 -17.89
N VAL A 5 -33.74 15.72 -17.01
CA VAL A 5 -32.48 15.45 -16.33
C VAL A 5 -31.88 14.22 -17.00
N GLY A 6 -30.80 14.44 -17.73
CA GLY A 6 -29.89 13.40 -18.17
C GLY A 6 -29.11 12.87 -16.97
N SER A 7 -29.20 11.56 -16.77
CA SER A 7 -28.45 10.83 -15.74
C SER A 7 -27.30 10.11 -16.42
N GLU A 8 -26.23 10.83 -16.73
CA GLU A 8 -24.99 10.25 -17.24
C GLU A 8 -23.80 10.99 -16.63
N HIS A 9 -23.24 10.44 -15.53
CA HIS A 9 -21.83 10.56 -15.16
C HIS A 9 -21.49 9.49 -14.11
N LEU A 10 -21.55 8.22 -14.54
CA LEU A 10 -20.78 7.14 -13.94
C LEU A 10 -19.38 7.22 -14.56
N LEU A 11 -18.46 7.94 -13.92
CA LEU A 11 -17.05 7.97 -14.30
C LEU A 11 -16.21 7.40 -13.17
N TRP A 12 -16.17 6.07 -13.06
CA TRP A 12 -14.96 5.34 -12.67
C TRP A 12 -14.99 3.97 -13.35
N ASN A 13 -14.45 3.93 -14.57
CA ASN A 13 -14.02 2.70 -15.22
C ASN A 13 -12.51 2.81 -15.48
N GLY A 14 -11.74 1.87 -14.90
CA GLY A 14 -10.47 1.40 -15.46
C GLY A 14 -9.17 1.93 -14.83
N LYS A 15 -8.69 1.25 -13.76
CA LYS A 15 -7.38 0.57 -13.72
C LYS A 15 -7.23 -0.24 -12.42
N SER A 16 -7.34 -1.57 -12.58
CA SER A 16 -6.81 -2.65 -11.74
C SER A 16 -6.98 -2.57 -10.21
N THR A 17 -8.16 -2.93 -9.71
CA THR A 17 -8.27 -3.56 -8.38
C THR A 17 -7.61 -4.95 -8.44
N PRO A 18 -6.63 -5.29 -7.58
CA PRO A 18 -6.10 -6.65 -7.50
C PRO A 18 -7.20 -7.60 -7.03
N ARG A 19 -7.44 -8.69 -7.78
CA ARG A 19 -8.33 -9.77 -7.32
C ARG A 19 -7.71 -10.43 -6.09
N ILE A 20 -8.31 -10.20 -4.93
CA ILE A 20 -7.94 -10.88 -3.68
C ILE A 20 -8.43 -12.34 -3.78
N SER A 21 -7.48 -13.27 -3.82
CA SER A 21 -7.74 -14.70 -3.70
C SER A 21 -8.24 -15.00 -2.29
N SER A 22 -9.38 -15.69 -2.24
CA SER A 22 -10.03 -16.16 -1.02
C SER A 22 -9.17 -17.22 -0.33
N GLY A 23 -8.55 -16.87 0.81
CA GLY A 23 -7.91 -17.81 1.72
C GLY A 23 -7.88 -17.25 3.15
N SER A 24 -8.35 -18.05 4.11
CA SER A 24 -8.39 -17.82 5.57
C SER A 24 -9.40 -16.78 6.10
N ARG A 25 -10.66 -17.21 6.23
CA ARG A 25 -11.74 -16.47 6.93
C ARG A 25 -11.76 -16.62 8.45
N LYS A 26 -10.94 -17.47 9.06
CA LYS A 26 -11.17 -17.87 10.47
C LYS A 26 -10.58 -16.94 11.54
N GLY A 27 -9.79 -15.92 11.15
CA GLY A 27 -9.19 -14.94 12.10
C GLY A 27 -9.58 -13.48 11.88
N ARG A 28 -10.25 -13.14 10.76
CA ARG A 28 -10.62 -11.76 10.41
C ARG A 28 -11.93 -11.28 11.04
N GLU A 29 -12.77 -12.19 11.56
CA GLU A 29 -14.11 -11.86 12.07
C GLU A 29 -14.12 -11.31 13.50
N ALA A 30 -13.01 -11.39 14.24
CA ALA A 30 -12.90 -10.85 15.61
C ALA A 30 -12.24 -9.46 15.68
N MET A 31 -11.61 -9.00 14.60
CA MET A 31 -10.95 -7.71 14.56
C MET A 31 -11.91 -6.68 13.97
N GLY A 32 -12.03 -5.54 14.64
CA GLY A 32 -12.95 -4.47 14.26
C GLY A 32 -12.68 -3.91 12.87
N TRP A 33 -13.63 -3.11 12.36
CA TRP A 33 -13.64 -2.61 10.99
C TRP A 33 -12.42 -1.75 10.63
N MET A 34 -11.74 -1.18 11.62
CA MET A 34 -10.58 -0.30 11.43
C MET A 34 -9.24 -1.06 11.36
N HIS A 35 -9.20 -2.31 11.80
CA HIS A 35 -7.96 -3.08 11.83
C HIS A 35 -7.33 -3.25 10.45
N ALA A 36 -8.14 -3.62 9.45
CA ALA A 36 -7.66 -3.81 8.09
C ALA A 36 -7.11 -2.52 7.45
N PRO A 37 -7.82 -1.37 7.47
CA PRO A 37 -7.28 -0.08 7.01
C PRO A 37 -5.98 0.34 7.71
N VAL A 38 -5.90 0.23 9.04
CA VAL A 38 -4.69 0.58 9.80
C VAL A 38 -3.54 -0.33 9.41
N SER A 39 -3.79 -1.63 9.33
CA SER A 39 -2.80 -2.62 8.93
C SER A 39 -2.24 -2.32 7.54
N GLU A 40 -3.10 -1.99 6.58
CA GLU A 40 -2.70 -1.65 5.21
C GLU A 40 -1.84 -0.39 5.18
N VAL A 41 -2.29 0.70 5.81
CA VAL A 41 -1.59 1.99 5.78
C VAL A 41 -0.24 1.91 6.51
N TYR A 42 -0.15 1.28 7.68
CA TYR A 42 1.12 1.16 8.41
C TYR A 42 2.09 0.12 7.82
N ARG A 43 1.59 -0.84 7.04
CA ARG A 43 2.47 -1.80 6.34
C ARG A 43 2.97 -1.26 5.01
N THR A 44 2.19 -0.40 4.37
CA THR A 44 2.44 0.04 2.99
C THR A 44 2.99 1.47 2.92
N TRP A 45 2.46 2.38 3.74
CA TRP A 45 2.60 3.83 3.57
C TRP A 45 3.23 4.57 4.77
N LEU A 46 3.05 4.06 5.99
CA LEU A 46 3.59 4.67 7.22
C LEU A 46 4.53 3.70 7.91
N ALA A 47 5.84 3.88 7.75
CA ALA A 47 6.81 2.91 8.23
C ALA A 47 6.64 2.56 9.72
N LEU A 48 6.63 1.26 10.04
CA LEU A 48 6.75 0.74 11.40
C LEU A 48 8.22 0.49 11.77
N PRO A 49 8.61 0.68 13.05
CA PRO A 49 9.98 0.44 13.49
C PRO A 49 10.45 -0.99 13.18
N THR A 50 11.66 -1.11 12.63
CA THR A 50 12.24 -2.37 12.17
C THR A 50 12.52 -3.36 13.31
N GLU A 51 12.90 -2.82 14.45
CA GLU A 51 13.26 -3.49 15.69
C GLU A 51 12.07 -4.11 16.43
N TRP A 52 10.84 -3.74 16.04
CA TRP A 52 9.63 -4.31 16.64
C TRP A 52 9.39 -5.73 16.12
N THR A 53 9.10 -6.64 17.06
CA THR A 53 8.68 -8.00 16.72
C THR A 53 7.34 -8.00 15.97
N PRO A 54 7.01 -9.06 15.21
CA PRO A 54 5.71 -9.19 14.56
C PRO A 54 4.54 -9.00 15.54
N GLU A 55 4.67 -9.52 16.76
CA GLU A 55 3.65 -9.41 17.82
C GLU A 55 3.51 -7.97 18.31
N GLN A 56 4.62 -7.23 18.46
CA GLN A 56 4.59 -5.81 18.85
C GLN A 56 3.94 -4.93 17.78
N ARG A 57 4.23 -5.20 16.50
CA ARG A 57 3.59 -4.51 15.37
C ARG A 57 2.10 -4.79 15.33
N GLU A 58 1.70 -6.05 15.49
CA GLU A 58 0.29 -6.44 15.51
C GLU A 58 -0.45 -5.86 16.72
N THR A 59 0.18 -5.83 17.90
CA THR A 59 -0.37 -5.19 19.10
C THR A 59 -0.57 -3.69 18.89
N PHE A 60 0.40 -3.01 18.26
CA PHE A 60 0.26 -1.60 17.92
C PHE A 60 -0.90 -1.36 16.96
N ILE A 61 -0.99 -2.15 15.88
CA ILE A 61 -2.08 -2.05 14.89
C ILE A 61 -3.44 -2.27 15.57
N ALA A 62 -3.56 -3.27 16.44
CA ALA A 62 -4.79 -3.54 17.17
C ALA A 62 -5.20 -2.38 18.10
N LEU A 63 -4.27 -1.91 18.94
CA LEU A 63 -4.55 -0.79 19.86
C LEU A 63 -4.89 0.50 19.11
N TRP A 64 -4.22 0.76 17.99
CA TRP A 64 -4.48 1.94 17.18
C TRP A 64 -5.82 1.83 16.45
N ALA A 65 -6.17 0.64 15.95
CA ALA A 65 -7.47 0.38 15.36
C ALA A 65 -8.59 0.62 16.38
N ASP A 66 -8.52 0.00 17.56
CA ASP A 66 -9.52 0.17 18.62
C ASP A 66 -9.73 1.65 18.97
N ARG A 67 -8.63 2.39 19.14
CA ARG A 67 -8.70 3.83 19.41
C ARG A 67 -9.42 4.62 18.32
N LEU A 68 -9.15 4.31 17.06
CA LEU A 68 -9.80 4.97 15.94
C LEU A 68 -11.27 4.54 15.77
N GLU A 69 -11.64 3.34 16.21
CA GLU A 69 -13.04 2.91 16.29
C GLU A 69 -13.80 3.70 17.34
N ASP A 70 -13.22 3.90 18.53
CA ASP A 70 -13.80 4.74 19.58
C ASP A 70 -13.97 6.19 19.08
N GLU A 71 -12.95 6.75 18.43
CA GLU A 71 -13.00 8.11 17.87
C GLU A 71 -14.10 8.25 16.80
N ALA A 72 -14.27 7.26 15.93
CA ALA A 72 -15.35 7.24 14.95
C ALA A 72 -16.73 7.09 15.62
N GLY A 73 -16.83 6.34 16.71
CA GLY A 73 -18.05 6.22 17.50
C GLY A 73 -18.47 7.54 18.12
N ASP A 74 -17.54 8.26 18.74
CA ASP A 74 -17.77 9.58 19.33
C ASP A 74 -18.20 10.60 18.26
N LEU A 75 -17.45 10.66 17.14
CA LEU A 75 -17.80 11.55 16.03
C LEU A 75 -19.17 11.22 15.40
N ALA A 76 -19.52 9.93 15.32
CA ALA A 76 -20.84 9.52 14.84
C ALA A 76 -21.97 10.00 15.74
N MET A 77 -21.75 10.10 17.06
CA MET A 77 -22.76 10.65 17.98
C MET A 77 -23.00 12.13 17.73
N ASP A 78 -21.93 12.89 17.51
CA ASP A 78 -22.01 14.32 17.19
C ASP A 78 -22.72 14.56 15.86
N ILE A 79 -22.30 13.86 14.80
CA ILE A 79 -22.92 13.97 13.46
C ILE A 79 -24.39 13.55 13.50
N ARG A 80 -24.74 12.51 14.26
CA ARG A 80 -26.13 12.08 14.44
C ARG A 80 -26.94 13.18 15.10
N GLU A 81 -26.43 13.78 16.17
CA GLU A 81 -27.16 14.84 16.88
C GLU A 81 -27.42 16.03 15.96
N GLU A 82 -26.42 16.47 15.21
CA GLU A 82 -26.58 17.53 14.21
C GLU A 82 -27.60 17.18 13.13
N SER A 83 -27.56 15.95 12.62
CA SER A 83 -28.50 15.45 11.60
C SER A 83 -29.94 15.43 12.10
N LEU A 84 -30.17 15.05 13.36
CA LEU A 84 -31.49 15.07 13.99
C LEU A 84 -32.00 16.52 14.17
N ARG A 85 -31.13 17.44 14.60
CA ARG A 85 -31.48 18.87 14.72
C ARG A 85 -31.83 19.47 13.35
N ALA A 86 -31.04 19.16 12.32
CA ALA A 86 -31.28 19.62 10.94
C ALA A 86 -32.62 19.11 10.41
N TRP A 87 -32.92 17.82 10.61
CA TRP A 87 -34.20 17.24 10.24
C TRP A 87 -35.38 17.96 10.91
N GLN A 88 -35.29 18.19 12.23
CA GLN A 88 -36.35 18.87 12.98
C GLN A 88 -36.55 20.30 12.48
N ALA A 89 -35.47 21.02 12.17
CA ALA A 89 -35.55 22.38 11.64
C ALA A 89 -36.23 22.42 10.27
N GLU A 90 -35.96 21.44 9.40
CA GLU A 90 -36.54 21.37 8.06
C GLU A 90 -38.00 20.90 8.05
N HIS A 91 -38.33 19.88 8.87
CA HIS A 91 -39.63 19.21 8.83
C HIS A 91 -40.59 19.65 9.95
N GLY A 92 -40.12 20.46 10.90
CA GLY A 92 -40.90 20.95 12.04
C GLY A 92 -41.27 19.88 13.06
N ARG A 93 -40.77 18.65 12.93
CA ARG A 93 -41.07 17.51 13.80
C ARG A 93 -39.85 16.59 13.95
N GLN A 94 -39.83 15.82 15.03
CA GLN A 94 -38.83 14.77 15.24
C GLN A 94 -38.97 13.67 14.16
N PRO A 95 -37.87 13.05 13.70
CA PRO A 95 -37.93 11.91 12.80
C PRO A 95 -38.63 10.72 13.48
N ASP A 96 -39.31 9.91 12.68
CA ASP A 96 -39.78 8.61 13.14
C ASP A 96 -38.60 7.67 13.41
N PHE A 97 -38.89 6.52 14.02
CA PHE A 97 -37.87 5.55 14.41
C PHE A 97 -37.03 5.10 13.22
N GLU A 98 -37.64 4.79 12.08
CA GLU A 98 -36.95 4.31 10.89
C GLU A 98 -36.00 5.38 10.34
N THR A 99 -36.46 6.63 10.29
CA THR A 99 -35.64 7.76 9.84
C THR A 99 -34.49 8.03 10.81
N SER A 100 -34.73 7.98 12.11
CA SER A 100 -33.68 8.14 13.13
C SER A 100 -32.59 7.06 13.03
N VAL A 101 -32.98 5.80 12.78
CA VAL A 101 -32.03 4.70 12.55
C VAL A 101 -31.19 4.96 11.30
N ARG A 102 -31.82 5.40 10.19
CA ARG A 102 -31.11 5.73 8.95
C ARG A 102 -30.13 6.88 9.14
N LEU A 103 -30.55 7.97 9.80
CA LEU A 103 -29.66 9.10 10.12
C LEU A 103 -28.49 8.65 11.01
N SER A 104 -28.72 7.75 11.96
CA SER A 104 -27.66 7.18 12.79
C SER A 104 -26.69 6.33 11.99
N ALA A 105 -27.18 5.52 11.04
CA ALA A 105 -26.34 4.71 10.17
C ALA A 105 -25.47 5.58 9.25
N THR A 106 -26.07 6.62 8.63
CA THR A 106 -25.34 7.59 7.81
C THR A 106 -24.29 8.37 8.63
N ALA A 107 -24.64 8.77 9.85
CA ALA A 107 -23.68 9.42 10.75
C ALA A 107 -22.48 8.51 11.06
N MET A 108 -22.73 7.23 11.29
CA MET A 108 -21.67 6.24 11.49
C MET A 108 -20.78 6.11 10.25
N GLU A 109 -21.36 5.93 9.07
CA GLU A 109 -20.57 5.83 7.82
C GLU A 109 -19.73 7.09 7.56
N THR A 110 -20.31 8.27 7.77
CA THR A 110 -19.63 9.56 7.59
C THR A 110 -18.48 9.72 8.59
N ALA A 111 -18.71 9.39 9.87
CA ALA A 111 -17.68 9.47 10.89
C ALA A 111 -16.51 8.52 10.60
N ARG A 112 -16.83 7.28 10.17
CA ARG A 112 -15.82 6.30 9.78
C ARG A 112 -14.94 6.80 8.64
N GLU A 113 -15.57 7.34 7.58
CA GLU A 113 -14.83 7.89 6.44
C GLU A 113 -13.93 9.07 6.87
N ALA A 114 -14.46 10.00 7.67
CA ALA A 114 -13.72 11.15 8.15
C ALA A 114 -12.48 10.73 8.97
N VAL A 115 -12.65 9.82 9.94
CA VAL A 115 -11.54 9.33 10.77
C VAL A 115 -10.50 8.60 9.93
N VAL A 116 -10.91 7.72 9.01
CA VAL A 116 -9.96 7.02 8.12
C VAL A 116 -9.16 8.02 7.29
N ARG A 117 -9.83 9.00 6.68
CA ARG A 117 -9.16 10.03 5.87
C ARG A 117 -8.16 10.83 6.71
N GLU A 118 -8.62 11.43 7.80
CA GLU A 118 -7.84 12.38 8.60
C GLU A 118 -6.72 11.70 9.42
N ARG A 119 -6.95 10.48 9.91
CA ARG A 119 -6.02 9.79 10.79
C ARG A 119 -5.07 8.86 10.07
N LEU A 120 -5.44 8.38 8.88
CA LEU A 120 -4.62 7.46 8.09
C LEU A 120 -4.13 8.07 6.79
N TYR A 121 -5.03 8.47 5.89
CA TYR A 121 -4.65 8.88 4.54
C TYR A 121 -3.96 10.25 4.49
N ASP A 122 -4.42 11.24 5.25
CA ASP A 122 -3.80 12.58 5.30
C ASP A 122 -2.39 12.56 5.90
N ARG A 123 -2.00 11.46 6.54
CA ARG A 123 -0.64 11.26 7.08
C ARG A 123 0.31 10.67 6.06
N ILE A 124 -0.18 10.17 4.94
CA ILE A 124 0.67 9.61 3.89
C ILE A 124 1.45 10.79 3.27
N PRO A 125 2.79 10.78 3.33
CA PRO A 125 3.58 11.84 2.73
C PRO A 125 3.35 11.84 1.21
N LEU A 126 3.16 13.03 0.65
CA LEU A 126 2.96 13.25 -0.79
C LEU A 126 4.18 14.00 -1.36
N ASP A 127 4.50 13.75 -2.63
CA ASP A 127 5.53 14.50 -3.36
C ASP A 127 4.98 15.81 -3.95
N GLU A 128 5.83 16.53 -4.70
CA GLU A 128 5.46 17.80 -5.33
C GLU A 128 4.36 17.66 -6.40
N ASP A 129 4.19 16.46 -6.95
CA ASP A 129 3.17 16.11 -7.94
C ASP A 129 1.87 15.60 -7.28
N GLY A 130 1.88 15.43 -5.95
CA GLY A 130 0.74 14.93 -5.17
C GLY A 130 0.63 13.41 -5.12
N ASP A 131 1.66 12.70 -5.58
CA ASP A 131 1.72 11.24 -5.53
C ASP A 131 2.19 10.77 -4.14
N ALA A 132 1.64 9.65 -3.68
CA ALA A 132 1.98 9.06 -2.40
C ALA A 132 3.44 8.59 -2.39
N ILE A 133 4.25 9.18 -1.52
CA ILE A 133 5.64 8.78 -1.29
C ILE A 133 5.62 7.50 -0.45
N PRO A 134 6.10 6.36 -0.98
CA PRO A 134 6.26 5.16 -0.18
C PRO A 134 7.24 5.44 0.96
N PRO A 135 6.99 4.93 2.18
CA PRO A 135 7.85 5.19 3.32
C PRO A 135 9.24 4.59 3.07
N GLU A 136 10.27 5.29 3.54
CA GLU A 136 11.62 4.74 3.65
C GLU A 136 11.56 3.38 4.40
N PRO A 137 12.24 2.32 3.93
CA PRO A 137 11.79 0.95 4.16
C PRO A 137 11.75 0.45 5.60
N VAL A 138 10.59 -0.12 5.96
CA VAL A 138 10.26 -0.96 7.13
C VAL A 138 10.99 -2.32 7.16
N SER A 139 11.78 -2.65 6.14
CA SER A 139 12.57 -3.89 6.10
C SER A 139 13.99 -3.72 6.64
N GLY A 140 14.43 -2.49 6.90
CA GLY A 140 15.85 -2.18 7.07
C GLY A 140 16.69 -2.46 5.81
N VAL A 141 16.05 -2.82 4.69
CA VAL A 141 16.67 -3.04 3.39
C VAL A 141 16.43 -1.77 2.58
N PRO A 142 17.49 -1.00 2.25
CA PRO A 142 17.39 0.19 1.41
C PRO A 142 16.60 -0.08 0.14
N TRP A 143 15.93 0.95 -0.39
CA TRP A 143 15.10 0.83 -1.59
C TRP A 143 15.88 0.16 -2.74
N GLU A 144 17.13 0.57 -2.92
CA GLU A 144 18.11 0.07 -3.91
C GLU A 144 18.36 -1.44 -3.81
N LYS A 145 18.05 -2.05 -2.67
CA LYS A 145 18.33 -3.45 -2.33
C LYS A 145 17.06 -4.30 -2.22
N ARG A 146 15.87 -3.74 -2.49
CA ARG A 146 14.60 -4.48 -2.40
C ARG A 146 14.51 -5.63 -3.41
N TRP A 147 15.14 -5.49 -4.58
CA TRP A 147 15.24 -6.55 -5.59
C TRP A 147 15.90 -7.85 -5.08
N MET A 148 16.74 -7.75 -4.04
CA MET A 148 17.38 -8.89 -3.38
C MET A 148 16.37 -9.70 -2.55
N ASP A 149 15.38 -9.05 -1.94
CA ASP A 149 14.45 -9.69 -1.03
C ASP A 149 13.22 -10.24 -1.78
N TYR A 150 13.01 -11.55 -1.69
CA TYR A 150 11.91 -12.25 -2.39
C TYR A 150 10.52 -11.72 -2.02
N ARG A 151 10.37 -11.06 -0.87
CA ARG A 151 9.10 -10.48 -0.42
C ARG A 151 8.70 -9.24 -1.22
N TYR A 152 9.66 -8.59 -1.88
CA TYR A 152 9.47 -7.35 -2.65
C TYR A 152 9.76 -7.54 -4.15
N ARG A 153 9.95 -8.77 -4.61
CA ARG A 153 10.15 -9.08 -6.04
C ARG A 153 8.83 -8.96 -6.78
N VAL A 154 8.67 -7.88 -7.55
CA VAL A 154 7.51 -7.65 -8.43
C VAL A 154 7.92 -7.73 -9.91
N ALA A 155 9.17 -7.38 -10.25
CA ALA A 155 9.68 -7.40 -11.61
C ALA A 155 9.69 -8.80 -12.27
N GLU A 156 9.07 -8.90 -13.43
CA GLU A 156 9.13 -10.09 -14.29
C GLU A 156 10.46 -10.11 -15.08
N VAL A 157 11.26 -11.15 -14.86
CA VAL A 157 12.50 -11.35 -15.63
C VAL A 157 12.17 -12.00 -16.96
N THR A 158 12.04 -11.18 -17.99
CA THR A 158 11.79 -11.65 -19.36
C THR A 158 13.03 -12.30 -19.98
N ASP A 159 12.85 -13.09 -21.04
CA ASP A 159 13.95 -13.67 -21.81
C ASP A 159 14.91 -12.60 -22.38
N ALA A 160 14.36 -11.43 -22.75
CA ALA A 160 15.15 -10.29 -23.21
C ALA A 160 16.08 -9.75 -22.12
N ILE A 161 15.61 -9.68 -20.87
CA ILE A 161 16.41 -9.24 -19.72
C ILE A 161 17.50 -10.27 -19.38
N ASN A 162 17.16 -11.56 -19.44
CA ASN A 162 18.13 -12.64 -19.23
C ASN A 162 19.23 -12.62 -20.29
N GLU A 163 18.87 -12.45 -21.56
CA GLU A 163 19.84 -12.31 -22.65
C GLU A 163 20.69 -11.05 -22.48
N HIS A 164 20.07 -9.94 -22.06
CA HIS A 164 20.80 -8.71 -21.77
C HIS A 164 21.82 -8.89 -20.63
N ALA A 165 21.46 -9.61 -19.56
CA ALA A 165 22.39 -9.94 -18.48
C ALA A 165 23.60 -10.76 -18.97
N ARG A 166 23.39 -11.72 -19.88
CA ARG A 166 24.47 -12.50 -20.50
C ARG A 166 25.39 -11.63 -21.37
N GLN A 167 24.85 -10.61 -22.02
CA GLN A 167 25.64 -9.68 -22.85
C GLN A 167 26.45 -8.70 -22.01
N VAL A 168 25.93 -8.27 -20.87
CA VAL A 168 26.63 -7.37 -19.94
C VAL A 168 27.72 -8.11 -19.14
N TRP A 169 27.43 -9.32 -18.64
CA TRP A 169 28.36 -10.15 -17.87
C TRP A 169 28.68 -11.54 -18.46
N PRO A 170 29.24 -11.64 -19.69
CA PRO A 170 29.47 -12.93 -20.35
C PRO A 170 30.50 -13.85 -19.67
N ASP A 171 31.42 -13.30 -18.87
CA ASP A 171 32.52 -14.08 -18.25
C ASP A 171 32.14 -14.61 -16.86
N ASN A 172 31.00 -14.17 -16.33
CA ASN A 172 30.49 -14.59 -15.03
C ASN A 172 29.63 -15.85 -15.14
N SER A 173 29.41 -16.55 -14.02
CA SER A 173 28.63 -17.78 -13.98
C SER A 173 27.17 -17.55 -14.37
N THR A 174 26.50 -18.64 -14.75
CA THR A 174 25.04 -18.62 -15.02
C THR A 174 24.25 -18.08 -13.83
N MET A 175 24.66 -18.39 -12.59
CA MET A 175 23.98 -17.89 -11.40
C MET A 175 24.16 -16.38 -11.25
N PHE A 176 25.37 -15.87 -11.47
CA PHE A 176 25.63 -14.43 -11.50
C PHE A 176 24.77 -13.74 -12.57
N GLN A 177 24.66 -14.30 -13.76
CA GLN A 177 23.84 -13.76 -14.86
C GLN A 177 22.35 -13.78 -14.55
N VAL A 178 21.84 -14.84 -13.92
CA VAL A 178 20.45 -14.91 -13.43
C VAL A 178 20.19 -13.81 -12.42
N MET A 179 21.13 -13.59 -11.50
CA MET A 179 21.00 -12.54 -10.50
C MET A 179 21.12 -11.13 -11.08
N GLY A 180 22.02 -10.96 -12.05
CA GLY A 180 22.10 -9.74 -12.87
C GLY A 180 20.79 -9.47 -13.60
N GLY A 181 20.14 -10.50 -14.16
CA GLY A 181 18.83 -10.38 -14.79
C GLY A 181 17.76 -9.87 -13.83
N LEU A 182 17.71 -10.40 -12.60
CA LEU A 182 16.79 -9.93 -11.55
C LEU A 182 17.04 -8.45 -11.18
N LEU A 183 18.31 -8.06 -11.01
CA LEU A 183 18.69 -6.68 -10.74
C LEU A 183 18.29 -5.74 -11.90
N LEU A 184 18.53 -6.16 -13.14
CA LEU A 184 18.18 -5.38 -14.33
C LEU A 184 16.66 -5.20 -14.46
N ALA A 185 15.88 -6.25 -14.18
CA ALA A 185 14.42 -6.19 -14.19
C ALA A 185 13.89 -5.17 -13.18
N ALA A 186 14.42 -5.19 -11.94
CA ALA A 186 14.05 -4.22 -10.92
C ALA A 186 14.43 -2.79 -11.32
N ARG A 187 15.62 -2.58 -11.89
CA ARG A 187 16.04 -1.26 -12.35
C ARG A 187 15.16 -0.71 -13.47
N LEU A 188 14.70 -1.57 -14.39
CA LEU A 188 13.79 -1.17 -15.46
C LEU A 188 12.40 -0.79 -14.93
N GLU A 189 11.87 -1.56 -13.98
CA GLU A 189 10.61 -1.25 -13.30
C GLU A 189 10.68 0.11 -12.58
N GLU A 190 11.82 0.41 -11.96
CA GLU A 190 12.09 1.66 -11.25
C GLU A 190 12.50 2.83 -12.17
N GLY A 191 12.50 2.66 -13.49
CA GLY A 191 12.93 3.71 -14.43
C GLY A 191 14.41 4.10 -14.32
N ARG A 192 15.24 3.28 -13.66
CA ARG A 192 16.68 3.51 -13.46
C ARG A 192 17.48 3.09 -14.70
N PRO A 193 18.64 3.72 -14.96
CA PRO A 193 19.48 3.32 -16.07
C PRO A 193 19.96 1.88 -15.90
N VAL A 194 19.98 1.13 -17.00
CA VAL A 194 20.59 -0.19 -17.10
C VAL A 194 21.87 -0.11 -17.94
N PRO A 195 22.93 -0.88 -17.59
CA PRO A 195 24.12 -0.98 -18.42
C PRO A 195 23.73 -1.51 -19.80
N ARG A 196 24.20 -0.86 -20.87
CA ARG A 196 24.01 -1.27 -22.25
C ARG A 196 25.10 -2.21 -22.72
N THR A 197 26.31 -2.05 -22.19
CA THR A 197 27.47 -2.86 -22.57
C THR A 197 28.29 -3.26 -21.35
N ARG A 198 29.10 -4.31 -21.49
CA ARG A 198 30.11 -4.71 -20.48
C ARG A 198 31.05 -3.57 -20.08
N ARG A 199 31.35 -2.65 -20.99
CA ARG A 199 32.32 -1.56 -20.76
C ARG A 199 31.72 -0.38 -19.99
N ASP A 200 30.41 -0.40 -19.72
CA ASP A 200 29.76 0.67 -18.99
C ASP A 200 30.24 0.64 -17.53
N GLN A 201 30.55 1.82 -16.98
CA GLN A 201 30.93 1.93 -15.56
C GLN A 201 29.84 1.35 -14.65
N LEU A 202 28.58 1.56 -15.01
CA LEU A 202 27.44 0.99 -14.30
C LEU A 202 27.47 -0.55 -14.27
N ALA A 203 27.95 -1.22 -15.32
CA ALA A 203 28.07 -2.68 -15.32
C ALA A 203 29.07 -3.16 -14.27
N GLN A 204 30.13 -2.39 -14.01
CA GLN A 204 31.15 -2.67 -12.99
C GLN A 204 30.63 -2.35 -11.58
N ASP A 205 29.93 -1.22 -11.43
CA ASP A 205 29.42 -0.78 -10.13
C ASP A 205 28.38 -1.77 -9.56
N LEU A 206 27.55 -2.36 -10.44
CA LEU A 206 26.52 -3.33 -10.07
C LEU A 206 27.08 -4.71 -9.69
N VAL A 207 28.34 -5.03 -10.01
CA VAL A 207 28.96 -6.33 -9.65
C VAL A 207 28.96 -6.53 -8.14
N ARG A 208 29.25 -5.47 -7.37
CA ARG A 208 29.25 -5.52 -5.91
C ARG A 208 27.90 -5.97 -5.37
N ASP A 209 26.81 -5.43 -5.91
CA ASP A 209 25.46 -5.69 -5.41
C ASP A 209 24.99 -7.11 -5.80
N ILE A 210 25.41 -7.60 -6.98
CA ILE A 210 25.18 -9.01 -7.41
C ILE A 210 25.96 -9.97 -6.51
N ASN A 211 27.23 -9.68 -6.22
CA ASN A 211 28.07 -10.50 -5.35
C ASN A 211 27.59 -10.54 -3.90
N GLU A 212 27.11 -9.40 -3.38
CA GLU A 212 26.46 -9.36 -2.06
C GLU A 212 25.26 -10.32 -2.01
N PHE A 213 24.51 -10.39 -3.11
CA PHE A 213 23.38 -11.30 -3.21
C PHE A 213 23.79 -12.78 -3.29
N LEU A 214 24.81 -13.09 -4.09
CA LEU A 214 25.37 -14.44 -4.20
C LEU A 214 25.86 -14.94 -2.84
N CYS A 215 26.60 -14.11 -2.09
CA CYS A 215 27.06 -14.44 -0.74
C CYS A 215 25.88 -14.76 0.20
N ARG A 216 24.78 -14.01 0.13
CA ARG A 216 23.57 -14.27 0.94
C ARG A 216 22.90 -15.61 0.61
N MET A 217 23.10 -16.11 -0.61
CA MET A 217 22.63 -17.42 -1.06
C MET A 217 23.65 -18.54 -0.86
N ASN A 218 24.77 -18.29 -0.16
CA ASN A 218 25.91 -19.20 0.01
C ASN A 218 26.66 -19.56 -1.29
N TYR A 219 26.67 -18.65 -2.28
CA TYR A 219 27.52 -18.74 -3.47
C TYR A 219 28.80 -17.88 -3.29
N PRO A 220 29.93 -18.28 -3.88
CA PRO A 220 31.14 -17.46 -3.87
C PRO A 220 30.94 -16.18 -4.71
N PRO A 221 31.51 -15.04 -4.31
CA PRO A 221 31.53 -13.84 -5.15
C PRO A 221 32.48 -14.05 -6.34
N GLU A 222 32.21 -13.34 -7.45
CA GLU A 222 32.93 -13.39 -8.72
C GLU A 222 33.44 -12.02 -9.17
#